data_AF-A0A1G2WNW1-F1
#
_entry.id   AF-A0A1G2WNW1-F1
#
_cell.length_a   1.000
_cell.length_b   1.000
_cell.length_c   1.000
_cell.angle_alpha   90.00
_cell.angle_beta   90.00
_cell.angle_gamma   90.00
#
_symmetry.space_group_name_H-M   'P 1'
#
loop_
_entity.id
_entity.type
_entity.pdbx_description
1 polymer ?
#
loop_
_entity_poly.entity_id
_entity_poly.type
_entity_poly.pdbx_seq_one_letter_code
_entity_poly.pdbx_strand_id
1 'polypeptide(L)'
;MRKVPRTMSTQHPDNVTMPFFTEGTSFLGEDEIKEAYYVFSHLRCEEQMWDCEGKEVDEFVIKKLLTRYDNFFKNRRIGKDLFITLRVPNPMVEKNEAKILLETLESAPRSYDTASLFYGDDNIPPIFEVILPMTTNTESINRVYYYYRDFVVGKQHKKCFENDITIKEWIGEFKPETLEVIPLFEDIPYMLSADTMV
;
A
#
# COMPACT_ATOMS: atom_id res chain seq x y z
N MET A 1 -6.38 -19.56 -7.05
CA MET A 1 -5.62 -18.64 -7.93
C MET A 1 -6.12 -17.24 -7.63
N ARG A 2 -5.23 -16.29 -7.26
CA ARG A 2 -5.60 -14.90 -6.96
C ARG A 2 -6.16 -14.23 -8.21
N LYS A 3 -7.18 -13.39 -8.05
CA LYS A 3 -7.69 -12.54 -9.14
C LYS A 3 -6.68 -11.42 -9.38
N VAL A 4 -6.14 -11.33 -10.59
CA VAL A 4 -5.37 -10.15 -11.04
C VAL A 4 -6.37 -9.20 -11.72
N PRO A 5 -6.58 -7.99 -11.19
CA PRO A 5 -7.50 -7.02 -11.77
C PRO A 5 -7.02 -6.58 -13.16
N ARG A 6 -7.97 -6.21 -14.04
CA ARG A 6 -7.64 -5.70 -15.38
C ARG A 6 -7.56 -4.17 -15.45
N THR A 7 -7.91 -3.49 -14.37
CA THR A 7 -8.04 -2.04 -14.30
C THR A 7 -7.42 -1.53 -13.02
N MET A 8 -6.42 -0.67 -13.17
CA MET A 8 -5.76 0.05 -12.08
C MET A 8 -5.90 1.54 -12.36
N SER A 9 -6.58 2.25 -11.46
CA SER A 9 -6.60 3.71 -11.41
C SER A 9 -5.36 4.19 -10.64
N THR A 10 -4.86 5.38 -10.97
CA THR A 10 -3.63 5.94 -10.39
C THR A 10 -3.84 7.40 -10.02
N GLN A 11 -2.92 7.95 -9.23
CA GLN A 11 -2.97 9.34 -8.76
C GLN A 11 -1.97 10.24 -9.50
N HIS A 12 -1.71 9.94 -10.77
CA HIS A 12 -0.84 10.79 -11.59
C HIS A 12 -1.49 12.18 -11.78
N PRO A 13 -0.73 13.27 -11.71
CA PRO A 13 -1.24 14.63 -11.87
C PRO A 13 -1.29 15.05 -13.35
N ASP A 14 -1.84 14.19 -14.22
CA ASP A 14 -1.91 14.42 -15.68
C ASP A 14 -3.25 15.04 -16.14
N ASN A 15 -4.18 15.28 -15.21
CA ASN A 15 -5.48 15.88 -15.51
C ASN A 15 -5.37 17.39 -15.82
N VAL A 16 -6.07 17.83 -16.86
CA VAL A 16 -6.13 19.27 -17.23
C VAL A 16 -7.08 20.05 -16.33
N THR A 17 -8.15 19.40 -15.86
CA THR A 17 -9.19 20.04 -15.03
C THR A 17 -9.44 19.18 -13.81
N MET A 18 -9.67 19.83 -12.66
CA MET A 18 -9.95 19.13 -11.41
C MET A 18 -11.26 18.34 -11.51
N PRO A 19 -11.34 17.15 -10.89
CA PRO A 19 -12.57 16.38 -10.81
C PRO A 19 -13.71 17.17 -10.14
N PHE A 20 -14.95 16.84 -10.50
CA PHE A 20 -16.15 17.53 -10.01
C PHE A 20 -16.39 17.38 -8.49
N PHE A 21 -15.73 16.41 -7.85
CA PHE A 21 -15.87 16.12 -6.41
C PHE A 21 -14.78 16.76 -5.55
N THR A 22 -13.86 17.50 -6.16
CA THR A 22 -12.80 18.25 -5.46
C THR A 22 -13.41 19.50 -4.81
N GLU A 23 -13.13 19.72 -3.53
CA GLU A 23 -13.72 20.83 -2.76
C GLU A 23 -12.93 22.15 -2.85
N GLY A 24 -11.74 22.14 -3.46
CA GLY A 24 -10.85 23.29 -3.53
C GLY A 24 -10.04 23.40 -4.83
N THR A 25 -9.03 24.26 -4.81
CA THR A 25 -8.11 24.49 -5.94
C THR A 25 -6.94 23.50 -5.98
N SER A 26 -6.78 22.67 -4.95
CA SER A 26 -5.74 21.66 -4.83
C SER A 26 -6.36 20.31 -4.49
N PHE A 27 -5.83 19.25 -5.06
CA PHE A 27 -6.27 17.88 -4.82
C PHE A 27 -5.44 17.27 -3.70
N LEU A 28 -6.01 17.14 -2.50
CA LEU A 28 -5.26 16.72 -1.30
C LEU A 28 -6.08 15.76 -0.44
N GLY A 29 -5.42 14.70 0.06
CA GLY A 29 -5.86 13.80 1.13
C GLY A 29 -7.31 13.33 1.05
N GLU A 30 -8.24 14.13 1.56
CA GLU A 30 -9.67 13.88 1.57
C GLU A 30 -10.27 13.69 0.17
N ASP A 31 -9.79 14.44 -0.82
CA ASP A 31 -10.22 14.32 -2.22
C ASP A 31 -9.76 12.99 -2.83
N GLU A 32 -8.60 12.47 -2.43
CA GLU A 32 -8.07 11.18 -2.88
C GLU A 32 -8.89 10.00 -2.33
N ILE A 33 -9.38 10.11 -1.10
CA ILE A 33 -10.29 9.11 -0.52
C ILE A 33 -11.62 9.09 -1.28
N LYS A 34 -12.15 10.27 -1.62
CA LYS A 34 -13.37 10.37 -2.44
C LYS A 34 -13.15 9.81 -3.84
N GLU A 35 -12.01 10.10 -4.44
CA GLU A 35 -11.63 9.57 -5.75
C GLU A 35 -11.55 8.05 -5.74
N ALA A 36 -10.81 7.46 -4.81
CA ALA A 36 -10.67 6.01 -4.71
C ALA A 36 -12.06 5.34 -4.57
N TYR A 37 -12.94 5.91 -3.75
CA TYR A 37 -14.33 5.45 -3.69
C TYR A 37 -15.07 5.60 -5.02
N TYR A 38 -14.99 6.76 -5.67
CA TYR A 38 -15.66 7.03 -6.95
C TYR A 38 -15.18 6.07 -8.06
N VAL A 39 -13.88 5.85 -8.14
CA VAL A 39 -13.22 4.91 -9.05
C VAL A 39 -13.77 3.49 -8.87
N PHE A 40 -13.84 3.00 -7.63
CA PHE A 40 -14.36 1.65 -7.36
C PHE A 40 -15.86 1.53 -7.61
N SER A 41 -16.65 2.53 -7.20
CA SER A 41 -18.11 2.44 -7.19
C SER A 41 -18.76 2.82 -8.53
N HIS A 42 -18.22 3.80 -9.24
CA HIS A 42 -18.81 4.35 -10.47
C HIS A 42 -18.04 3.95 -11.73
N LEU A 43 -16.70 4.04 -11.70
CA LEU A 43 -15.87 3.67 -12.86
C LEU A 43 -15.61 2.15 -12.94
N ARG A 44 -15.88 1.43 -11.85
CA ARG A 44 -15.73 -0.03 -11.73
C ARG A 44 -14.29 -0.50 -11.98
N CYS A 45 -13.31 0.37 -11.72
CA CYS A 45 -11.94 -0.10 -11.60
C CYS A 45 -11.85 -1.07 -10.42
N GLU A 46 -10.91 -2.01 -10.50
CA GLU A 46 -10.77 -3.07 -9.51
C GLU A 46 -9.53 -2.85 -8.62
N GLU A 47 -8.66 -1.93 -9.02
CA GLU A 47 -7.45 -1.58 -8.28
C GLU A 47 -7.22 -0.06 -8.30
N GLN A 48 -6.71 0.44 -7.18
CA GLN A 48 -6.22 1.81 -7.05
C GLN A 48 -4.77 1.77 -6.60
N MET A 49 -3.87 2.31 -7.42
CA MET A 49 -2.51 2.63 -6.99
C MET A 49 -2.55 3.83 -6.06
N TRP A 50 -1.95 3.69 -4.88
CA TRP A 50 -1.83 4.74 -3.88
C TRP A 50 -0.38 5.22 -3.84
N ASP A 51 -0.14 6.45 -4.26
CA ASP A 51 1.19 6.95 -4.57
C ASP A 51 1.87 7.60 -3.36
N CYS A 52 2.70 6.85 -2.64
CA CYS A 52 3.49 7.29 -1.48
C CYS A 52 4.90 7.81 -1.84
N GLU A 53 5.27 7.81 -3.13
CA GLU A 53 6.59 8.25 -3.57
C GLU A 53 6.70 9.79 -3.58
N GLY A 54 5.80 10.45 -4.32
CA GLY A 54 5.98 11.84 -4.74
C GLY A 54 5.19 12.90 -3.96
N LYS A 55 4.56 12.56 -2.83
CA LYS A 55 3.67 13.49 -2.10
C LYS A 55 3.48 13.13 -0.62
N GLU A 56 3.02 14.11 0.16
CA GLU A 56 2.50 13.88 1.52
C GLU A 56 1.20 13.07 1.43
N VAL A 57 1.28 11.77 1.72
CA VAL A 57 0.15 10.84 1.57
C VAL A 57 -0.59 10.59 2.86
N ASP A 58 -1.90 10.40 2.73
CA ASP A 58 -2.73 9.85 3.79
C ASP A 58 -2.46 8.35 4.02
N GLU A 59 -1.72 8.04 5.08
CA GLU A 59 -1.44 6.66 5.49
C GLU A 59 -2.68 5.91 6.02
N PHE A 60 -3.83 6.58 6.19
CA PHE A 60 -5.04 6.00 6.75
C PHE A 60 -6.08 5.65 5.68
N VAL A 61 -5.67 5.48 4.41
CA VAL A 61 -6.54 5.16 3.26
C VAL A 61 -7.55 4.03 3.55
N ILE A 62 -7.09 2.88 4.06
CA ILE A 62 -7.98 1.75 4.38
C ILE A 62 -9.00 2.15 5.43
N LYS A 63 -8.56 2.78 6.53
CA LYS A 63 -9.45 3.23 7.60
C LYS A 63 -10.49 4.21 7.08
N LYS A 64 -10.09 5.22 6.32
CA LYS A 64 -11.00 6.25 5.81
C LYS A 64 -12.00 5.68 4.81
N LEU A 65 -11.57 4.80 3.90
CA LEU A 65 -12.47 4.14 2.96
C LEU A 65 -13.52 3.27 3.67
N LEU A 66 -13.07 2.39 4.58
CA LEU A 66 -13.97 1.48 5.29
C LEU A 66 -14.94 2.21 6.23
N THR A 67 -14.50 3.28 6.90
CA THR A 67 -15.37 4.01 7.84
C THR A 67 -16.36 4.95 7.14
N ARG A 68 -15.99 5.57 6.01
CA ARG A 68 -16.85 6.55 5.34
C ARG A 68 -17.81 5.95 4.33
N TYR A 69 -17.41 4.87 3.69
CA TYR A 69 -18.18 4.20 2.63
C TYR A 69 -18.49 2.75 3.01
N ASP A 70 -18.82 2.56 4.29
CA ASP A 70 -19.00 1.24 4.90
C ASP A 70 -19.99 0.35 4.14
N ASN A 71 -21.13 0.90 3.72
CA ASN A 71 -22.18 0.19 2.99
C ASN A 71 -21.68 -0.41 1.67
N PHE A 72 -20.74 0.27 0.99
CA PHE A 72 -20.15 -0.22 -0.23
C PHE A 72 -19.12 -1.31 0.07
N PHE A 73 -18.17 -1.04 0.97
CA PHE A 73 -17.06 -1.95 1.24
C PHE A 73 -17.47 -3.21 2.00
N LYS A 74 -18.56 -3.20 2.77
CA LYS A 74 -19.19 -4.42 3.32
C LYS A 74 -19.52 -5.46 2.24
N ASN A 75 -19.90 -5.00 1.04
CA ASN A 75 -20.27 -5.87 -0.08
C ASN A 75 -19.12 -6.10 -1.08
N ARG A 76 -18.10 -5.24 -1.07
CA ARG A 76 -16.94 -5.26 -1.98
C ARG A 76 -15.67 -5.14 -1.16
N ARG A 77 -15.11 -6.28 -0.76
CA ARG A 77 -14.01 -6.33 0.20
C ARG A 77 -12.68 -5.93 -0.43
N ILE A 78 -11.99 -4.99 0.19
CA ILE A 78 -10.60 -4.64 -0.15
C ILE A 78 -9.69 -5.82 0.22
N GLY A 79 -8.79 -6.20 -0.68
CA GLY A 79 -7.92 -7.39 -0.57
C GLY A 79 -8.50 -8.64 -1.25
N LYS A 80 -9.76 -8.62 -1.69
CA LYS A 80 -10.44 -9.75 -2.34
C LYS A 80 -11.15 -9.36 -3.64
N ASP A 81 -12.05 -8.40 -3.56
CA ASP A 81 -12.87 -7.94 -4.69
C ASP A 81 -12.30 -6.69 -5.35
N LEU A 82 -11.61 -5.88 -4.54
CA LEU A 82 -10.97 -4.62 -4.87
C LEU A 82 -9.57 -4.60 -4.26
N PHE A 83 -8.63 -3.89 -4.89
CA PHE A 83 -7.23 -3.87 -4.50
C PHE A 83 -6.71 -2.45 -4.31
N ILE A 84 -5.86 -2.27 -3.30
CA ILE A 84 -5.12 -1.03 -3.08
C ILE A 84 -3.65 -1.42 -3.02
N THR A 85 -2.86 -0.83 -3.90
CA THR A 85 -1.45 -1.18 -4.09
C THR A 85 -0.61 0.08 -3.88
N LEU A 86 0.27 0.05 -2.90
CA LEU A 86 1.06 1.23 -2.53
C LEU A 86 2.26 1.35 -3.46
N ARG A 87 2.44 2.49 -4.14
CA ARG A 87 3.70 2.84 -4.81
C ARG A 87 4.58 3.52 -3.77
N VAL A 88 5.63 2.84 -3.34
CA VAL A 88 6.52 3.31 -2.26
C VAL A 88 7.67 4.16 -2.83
N PRO A 89 8.30 5.05 -2.04
CA PRO A 89 9.50 5.74 -2.50
C PRO A 89 10.67 4.77 -2.66
N ASN A 90 11.57 5.07 -3.61
CA ASN A 90 12.79 4.29 -3.79
C ASN A 90 13.96 4.94 -3.05
N PRO A 91 14.42 4.38 -1.91
CA PRO A 91 15.45 5.00 -1.07
C PRO A 91 16.83 5.11 -1.75
N MET A 92 17.06 4.42 -2.86
CA MET A 92 18.30 4.54 -3.64
C MET A 92 18.32 5.78 -4.54
N VAL A 93 17.16 6.29 -4.90
CA VAL A 93 17.01 7.49 -5.75
C VAL A 93 16.59 8.68 -4.88
N GLU A 94 15.56 8.50 -4.06
CA GLU A 94 14.92 9.55 -3.28
C GLU A 94 15.41 9.55 -1.84
N LYS A 95 16.66 9.97 -1.66
CA LYS A 95 17.32 9.89 -0.34
C LYS A 95 16.64 10.71 0.75
N ASN A 96 15.97 11.80 0.38
CA ASN A 96 15.28 12.68 1.33
C ASN A 96 14.01 12.02 1.87
N GLU A 97 13.29 11.27 1.02
CA GLU A 97 12.04 10.59 1.35
C GLU A 97 12.25 9.10 1.69
N ALA A 98 13.50 8.65 1.78
CA ALA A 98 13.84 7.25 2.02
C ALA A 98 13.21 6.64 3.29
N LYS A 99 12.89 7.47 4.29
CA LYS A 99 12.24 7.03 5.53
C LYS A 99 10.73 6.84 5.38
N ILE A 100 10.09 7.52 4.42
CA ILE A 100 8.67 7.33 4.09
C ILE A 100 8.42 5.88 3.64
N LEU A 101 9.39 5.22 3.00
CA LEU A 101 9.30 3.77 2.72
C LEU A 101 9.00 2.98 4.00
N LEU A 102 9.70 3.28 5.10
CA LEU A 102 9.57 2.55 6.35
C LEU A 102 8.18 2.78 6.95
N GLU A 103 7.73 4.03 6.99
CA GLU A 103 6.39 4.43 7.46
C GLU A 103 5.30 3.76 6.62
N THR A 104 5.46 3.74 5.30
CA THR A 104 4.52 3.12 4.37
C THR A 104 4.43 1.61 4.59
N LEU A 105 5.55 0.92 4.76
CA LEU A 105 5.58 -0.51 5.07
C LEU A 105 4.95 -0.83 6.44
N GLU A 106 5.20 0.02 7.44
CA GLU A 106 4.61 -0.08 8.79
C GLU A 106 3.09 0.20 8.80
N SER A 107 2.55 0.84 7.77
CA SER A 107 1.12 1.08 7.63
C SER A 107 0.31 -0.20 7.30
N ALA A 108 0.94 -1.23 6.74
CA ALA A 108 0.25 -2.45 6.31
C ALA A 108 -0.33 -3.26 7.49
N PRO A 109 0.40 -3.53 8.60
CA PRO A 109 -0.16 -4.10 9.82
C PRO A 109 -1.35 -3.33 10.40
N ARG A 110 -1.22 -2.01 10.52
CA ARG A 110 -2.33 -1.16 10.98
C ARG A 110 -3.56 -1.26 10.07
N SER A 111 -3.33 -1.31 8.76
CA SER A 111 -4.39 -1.45 7.76
C SER A 111 -5.07 -2.81 7.88
N TYR A 112 -4.30 -3.87 8.12
CA TYR A 112 -4.81 -5.21 8.38
C TYR A 112 -5.72 -5.22 9.61
N ASP A 113 -5.29 -4.70 10.76
CA ASP A 113 -6.11 -4.65 11.97
C ASP A 113 -7.44 -3.94 11.75
N THR A 114 -7.39 -2.82 11.00
CA THR A 114 -8.57 -2.03 10.66
C THR A 114 -9.54 -2.83 9.80
N ALA A 115 -9.04 -3.55 8.79
CA ALA A 115 -9.88 -4.39 7.94
C ALA A 115 -10.43 -5.61 8.68
N SER A 116 -9.60 -6.28 9.49
CA SER A 116 -10.01 -7.43 10.30
C SER A 116 -11.14 -7.07 11.25
N LEU A 117 -11.04 -5.92 11.92
CA LEU A 117 -12.11 -5.40 12.77
C LEU A 117 -13.38 -5.07 11.99
N PHE A 118 -13.25 -4.44 10.81
CA PHE A 118 -14.40 -4.03 9.99
C PHE A 118 -15.15 -5.21 9.38
N TYR A 119 -14.43 -6.21 8.89
CA TYR A 119 -15.01 -7.40 8.23
C TYR A 119 -15.34 -8.53 9.19
N GLY A 120 -14.81 -8.50 10.43
CA GLY A 120 -14.93 -9.60 11.40
C GLY A 120 -14.18 -10.87 10.97
N ASP A 121 -13.17 -10.74 10.11
CA ASP A 121 -12.36 -11.84 9.57
C ASP A 121 -10.93 -11.36 9.30
N ASP A 122 -9.96 -12.07 9.85
CA ASP A 122 -8.53 -11.79 9.80
C ASP A 122 -7.83 -12.43 8.60
N ASN A 123 -8.48 -13.23 7.77
CA ASN A 123 -7.73 -14.03 6.78
C ASN A 123 -7.38 -13.30 5.47
N ILE A 124 -7.80 -12.06 5.27
CA ILE A 124 -7.56 -11.33 4.02
C ILE A 124 -6.96 -9.95 4.29
N PRO A 125 -5.68 -9.74 3.95
CA PRO A 125 -5.04 -8.45 4.10
C PRO A 125 -5.57 -7.44 3.07
N PRO A 126 -5.88 -6.19 3.47
CA PRO A 126 -6.32 -5.16 2.54
C PRO A 126 -5.17 -4.61 1.68
N ILE A 127 -3.93 -4.78 2.14
CA ILE A 127 -2.69 -4.40 1.44
C ILE A 127 -1.76 -5.61 1.53
N PHE A 128 -1.35 -6.14 0.40
CA PHE A 128 -0.42 -7.28 0.31
C PHE A 128 0.63 -7.12 -0.81
N GLU A 129 0.55 -6.05 -1.60
CA GLU A 129 1.47 -5.72 -2.69
C GLU A 129 1.95 -4.27 -2.53
N VAL A 130 3.20 -4.03 -2.91
CA VAL A 130 3.79 -2.69 -3.05
C VAL A 130 4.53 -2.58 -4.38
N ILE A 131 4.48 -1.41 -5.01
CA ILE A 131 5.21 -1.09 -6.25
C ILE A 131 6.47 -0.31 -5.88
N LEU A 132 7.64 -0.79 -6.30
CA LEU A 132 8.92 -0.11 -6.14
C LEU A 132 9.31 0.59 -7.46
N PRO A 133 9.24 1.94 -7.55
CA PRO A 133 9.61 2.71 -8.74
C PRO A 133 11.12 2.69 -8.96
N MET A 134 11.53 3.06 -10.17
CA MET A 134 12.94 3.20 -10.57
C MET A 134 13.79 1.99 -10.18
N THR A 135 13.24 0.78 -10.35
CA THR A 135 13.93 -0.46 -10.00
C THR A 135 15.03 -0.73 -11.02
N THR A 136 16.25 -0.99 -10.54
CA THR A 136 17.44 -1.20 -11.39
C THR A 136 18.20 -2.49 -11.08
N ASN A 137 17.86 -3.19 -9.99
CA ASN A 137 18.52 -4.42 -9.56
C ASN A 137 17.64 -5.22 -8.58
N THR A 138 17.89 -6.52 -8.49
CA THR A 138 17.16 -7.46 -7.61
C THR A 138 17.43 -7.18 -6.13
N GLU A 139 18.59 -6.65 -5.76
CA GLU A 139 18.91 -6.34 -4.37
C GLU A 139 17.97 -5.29 -3.79
N SER A 140 17.56 -4.29 -4.57
CA SER A 140 16.57 -3.29 -4.14
C SER A 140 15.21 -3.91 -3.85
N ILE A 141 14.75 -4.84 -4.69
CA ILE A 141 13.49 -5.59 -4.48
C ILE A 141 13.59 -6.42 -3.20
N ASN A 142 14.68 -7.18 -3.06
CA ASN A 142 14.95 -8.02 -1.90
C ASN A 142 15.04 -7.21 -0.61
N ARG A 143 15.64 -6.01 -0.63
CA ARG A 143 15.70 -5.14 0.55
C ARG A 143 14.32 -4.78 1.05
N VAL A 144 13.39 -4.39 0.17
CA VAL A 144 12.00 -4.06 0.57
C VAL A 144 11.31 -5.30 1.15
N TYR A 145 11.39 -6.43 0.46
CA TYR A 145 10.76 -7.68 0.89
C TYR A 145 11.27 -8.16 2.26
N TYR A 146 12.59 -8.30 2.39
CA TYR A 146 13.21 -8.78 3.62
C TYR A 146 13.12 -7.76 4.75
N TYR A 147 13.14 -6.46 4.45
CA TYR A 147 12.91 -5.44 5.47
C TYR A 147 11.51 -5.59 6.08
N TYR A 148 10.47 -5.69 5.25
CA TYR A 148 9.11 -5.90 5.76
C TYR A 148 9.01 -7.18 6.59
N ARG A 149 9.43 -8.32 6.04
CA ARG A 149 9.30 -9.62 6.71
C ARG A 149 10.09 -9.69 8.02
N ASP A 150 11.35 -9.24 8.01
CA ASP A 150 12.27 -9.49 9.13
C ASP A 150 12.25 -8.36 10.17
N PHE A 151 11.96 -7.12 9.76
CA PHE A 151 12.02 -5.96 10.65
C PHE A 151 10.63 -5.41 11.00
N VAL A 152 9.71 -5.29 10.03
CA VAL A 152 8.33 -4.83 10.33
C VAL A 152 7.55 -5.94 11.02
N VAL A 153 7.49 -7.12 10.41
CA VAL A 153 6.77 -8.27 10.97
C VAL A 153 7.60 -8.97 12.04
N GLY A 154 8.89 -9.19 11.79
CA GLY A 154 9.77 -9.93 12.70
C GLY A 154 9.99 -9.27 14.06
N LYS A 155 9.82 -7.94 14.19
CA LYS A 155 9.91 -7.27 15.50
C LYS A 155 8.85 -7.76 16.49
N GLN A 156 7.74 -8.33 16.02
CA GLN A 156 6.70 -8.88 16.90
C GLN A 156 7.24 -9.94 17.88
N HIS A 157 8.34 -10.63 17.51
CA HIS A 157 9.00 -11.64 18.34
C HIS A 157 10.08 -11.08 19.27
N LYS A 158 10.36 -9.77 19.20
CA LYS A 158 11.33 -9.09 20.07
C LYS A 158 10.65 -8.61 21.34
N LYS A 159 11.47 -8.34 22.35
CA LYS A 159 11.10 -7.72 23.62
C LYS A 159 11.66 -6.30 23.65
N CYS A 160 10.97 -5.35 24.28
CA CYS A 160 11.48 -3.97 24.36
C CYS A 160 12.69 -3.87 25.31
N PHE A 161 12.74 -4.69 26.35
CA PHE A 161 13.85 -4.81 27.29
C PHE A 161 13.94 -6.23 27.87
N GLU A 162 14.97 -6.49 28.68
CA GLU A 162 15.21 -7.81 29.28
C GLU A 162 14.06 -8.22 30.21
N ASN A 163 13.64 -9.49 30.14
CA ASN A 163 12.52 -10.06 30.92
C ASN A 163 11.13 -9.45 30.65
N ASP A 164 10.96 -8.67 29.58
CA ASP A 164 9.65 -8.13 29.17
C ASP A 164 8.77 -9.16 28.43
N ILE A 165 7.52 -8.80 28.16
CA ILE A 165 6.68 -9.48 27.15
C ILE A 165 7.18 -9.18 25.73
N THR A 166 6.77 -10.01 24.77
CA THR A 166 7.03 -9.75 23.36
C THR A 166 6.17 -8.59 22.84
N ILE A 167 6.63 -7.92 21.79
CA ILE A 167 5.85 -6.87 21.12
C ILE A 167 4.49 -7.42 20.66
N LYS A 168 4.44 -8.68 20.20
CA LYS A 168 3.18 -9.36 19.85
C LYS A 168 2.21 -9.45 21.03
N GLU A 169 2.68 -9.83 22.21
CA GLU A 169 1.84 -9.92 23.41
C GLU A 169 1.34 -8.55 23.87
N TRP A 170 2.09 -7.48 23.59
CA TRP A 170 1.72 -6.12 23.96
C TRP A 170 0.67 -5.49 23.02
N ILE A 171 0.91 -5.53 21.70
CA ILE A 171 0.11 -4.77 20.72
C ILE A 171 -0.57 -5.62 19.65
N GLY A 172 -0.41 -6.94 19.69
CA GLY A 172 -1.02 -7.86 18.73
C GLY A 172 -0.06 -8.35 17.63
N GLU A 173 -0.57 -9.24 16.78
CA GLU A 173 0.18 -9.82 15.66
C GLU A 173 0.42 -8.82 14.54
N PHE A 174 1.56 -8.95 13.88
CA PHE A 174 1.87 -8.16 12.68
C PHE A 174 1.52 -8.98 11.44
N LYS A 175 0.50 -8.54 10.70
CA LYS A 175 -0.01 -9.19 9.50
C LYS A 175 -0.23 -8.17 8.37
N PRO A 176 -0.16 -8.55 7.07
CA PRO A 176 0.27 -9.86 6.59
C PRO A 176 1.73 -10.17 6.95
N GLU A 177 2.12 -11.46 6.90
CA GLU A 177 3.49 -11.85 7.26
C GLU A 177 4.53 -11.42 6.20
N THR A 178 4.07 -11.20 4.98
CA THR A 178 4.87 -10.74 3.84
C THR A 178 4.09 -9.79 2.96
N LEU A 179 4.80 -8.93 2.24
CA LEU A 179 4.25 -8.16 1.11
C LEU A 179 4.95 -8.62 -0.17
N GLU A 180 4.22 -8.71 -1.26
CA GLU A 180 4.78 -8.91 -2.60
C GLU A 180 5.31 -7.57 -3.13
N VAL A 181 6.50 -7.57 -3.71
CA VAL A 181 7.14 -6.37 -4.25
C VAL A 181 7.07 -6.43 -5.77
N ILE A 182 6.34 -5.49 -6.37
CA ILE A 182 6.19 -5.32 -7.81
C ILE A 182 7.27 -4.35 -8.28
N PRO A 183 8.27 -4.79 -9.07
CA PRO A 183 9.27 -3.88 -9.61
C PRO A 183 8.67 -3.05 -10.75
N LEU A 184 8.85 -1.74 -10.70
CA LEU A 184 8.58 -0.83 -11.80
C LEU A 184 9.91 -0.42 -12.44
N PHE A 185 10.17 -0.98 -13.62
CA PHE A 185 11.31 -0.62 -14.47
C PHE A 185 10.96 0.59 -15.32
N GLU A 186 11.79 1.63 -15.28
CA GLU A 186 11.52 2.91 -15.95
C GLU A 186 12.56 3.25 -17.02
N ASP A 187 13.78 2.72 -16.92
CA ASP A 187 14.79 2.88 -17.96
C ASP A 187 14.82 1.70 -18.94
N ILE A 188 14.99 2.03 -20.23
CA ILE A 188 15.06 1.07 -21.33
C ILE A 188 16.05 -0.09 -21.07
N PRO A 189 17.30 0.15 -20.60
CA PRO A 189 18.24 -0.94 -20.38
C PRO A 189 17.76 -1.97 -19.36
N TYR A 190 17.07 -1.53 -18.30
CA TYR A 190 16.55 -2.43 -17.26
C TYR A 190 15.29 -3.15 -17.72
N MET A 191 14.42 -2.49 -18.50
CA MET A 191 13.28 -3.17 -19.16
C MET A 191 13.76 -4.31 -20.08
N LEU A 192 14.81 -4.08 -20.86
CA LEU A 192 15.37 -5.07 -21.79
C LEU A 192 16.11 -6.22 -21.11
N SER A 193 16.47 -6.06 -19.83
CA SER A 193 17.19 -7.07 -19.03
C SER A 193 16.37 -7.56 -17.84
N ALA A 194 15.05 -7.36 -17.85
CA ALA A 194 14.17 -7.72 -16.75
C ALA A 194 14.25 -9.22 -16.39
N ASP A 195 14.48 -10.09 -17.36
CA ASP A 195 14.67 -11.54 -17.19
C ASP A 195 15.87 -11.91 -16.29
N THR A 196 16.83 -11.00 -16.15
CA THR A 196 17.97 -11.18 -15.25
C THR A 196 17.68 -10.71 -13.82
N MET A 197 16.55 -10.05 -13.59
CA MET A 197 16.21 -9.40 -12.32
C MET A 197 15.01 -10.03 -11.60
N VAL A 198 14.11 -10.71 -12.32
CA VAL A 198 12.88 -11.37 -11.80
C VAL A 198 12.83 -12.87 -12.07
#